data_AF-A0A2V9KW94-F1
#
_entry.id   AF-A0A2V9KW94-F1
#
_cell.length_a   1.000
_cell.length_b   1.000
_cell.length_c   1.000
_cell.angle_alpha   90.00
_cell.angle_beta   90.00
_cell.angle_gamma   90.00
#
_symmetry.space_group_name_H-M   'P 1'
#
loop_
_entity.id
_entity.type
_entity.pdbx_description
1 polymer ?
#
loop_
_entity_poly.entity_id
_entity_poly.type
_entity_poly.pdbx_seq_one_letter_code
_entity_poly.pdbx_strand_id
1 'polypeptide(L)'
;MLRNAFGFLLTASPAERRALAASTLGWMLDGMDVTLYAMAVPALLREFHLSTSQAGLLASVTLIASAAGGILFGFLADRAGRRLALMLS
;
A
#
# COMPACT_ATOMS: atom_id res chain seq x y z
N MET A 1 24.09 8.37 25.58
CA MET A 1 22.73 7.78 25.58
C MET A 1 21.72 8.67 24.84
N LEU A 2 22.10 9.20 23.66
CA LEU A 2 21.20 9.82 22.68
C LEU A 2 21.74 9.47 21.29
N ARG A 3 21.56 8.22 20.86
CA ARG A 3 21.82 7.84 19.46
C ARG A 3 20.62 8.37 18.68
N ASN A 4 20.82 9.47 17.96
CA ASN A 4 19.83 10.11 17.09
C ASN A 4 19.03 9.04 16.34
N ALA A 5 17.69 9.12 16.38
CA ALA A 5 16.78 8.15 15.75
C ALA A 5 17.07 7.95 14.25
N PHE A 6 17.75 8.91 13.61
CA PHE A 6 18.13 8.90 12.20
C PHE A 6 19.54 8.36 11.91
N GLY A 7 20.28 7.90 12.93
CA GLY A 7 21.65 7.37 12.76
C GLY A 7 21.71 6.18 11.79
N PHE A 8 20.63 5.40 11.69
CA PHE A 8 20.53 4.27 10.76
C PHE A 8 20.59 4.69 9.29
N LEU A 9 20.13 5.90 8.95
CA LEU A 9 20.15 6.40 7.56
C LEU A 9 21.60 6.65 7.09
N LEU A 10 22.46 7.11 8.01
CA LEU A 10 23.85 7.40 7.72
C LEU A 10 24.71 6.13 7.69
N THR A 11 24.35 5.11 8.47
CA THR A 11 25.09 3.83 8.55
C THR A 11 24.56 2.73 7.63
N ALA A 12 23.46 2.96 6.91
CA ALA A 12 22.83 1.95 6.05
C ALA A 12 23.72 1.57 4.86
N SER A 13 23.87 0.26 4.65
CA SER A 13 24.52 -0.35 3.49
C SER A 13 23.77 -0.05 2.17
N PRO A 14 24.41 -0.22 1.00
CA PRO A 14 23.75 -0.03 -0.29
C PRO A 14 22.50 -0.91 -0.49
N ALA A 15 22.47 -2.10 0.11
CA ALA A 15 21.31 -2.99 0.05
C ALA A 15 20.15 -2.45 0.89
N GLU A 16 20.41 -2.01 2.13
CA GLU A 16 19.39 -1.43 3.01
C GLU A 16 18.81 -0.13 2.45
N ARG A 17 19.64 0.73 1.85
CA ARG A 17 19.17 1.95 1.17
C ARG A 17 18.24 1.64 0.00
N ARG A 18 18.56 0.62 -0.80
CA ARG A 18 17.69 0.18 -1.91
C ARG A 18 16.39 -0.43 -1.40
N ALA A 19 16.44 -1.23 -0.33
CA ALA A 19 15.25 -1.79 0.29
C ALA A 19 14.32 -0.70 0.85
N LEU A 20 14.90 0.29 1.53
CA LEU A 20 14.18 1.46 2.03
C LEU A 20 13.51 2.21 0.87
N ALA A 21 14.28 2.58 -0.16
CA ALA A 21 13.75 3.26 -1.33
C ALA A 21 12.63 2.47 -2.02
N ALA A 22 12.81 1.16 -2.21
CA ALA A 22 11.80 0.30 -2.82
C ALA A 22 10.51 0.24 -1.98
N SER A 23 10.62 0.09 -0.64
CA SER A 23 9.45 0.09 0.25
C SER A 23 8.74 1.44 0.29
N THR A 24 9.49 2.56 0.27
CA THR A 24 8.92 3.90 0.23
C THR A 24 8.19 4.15 -1.09
N LEU A 25 8.80 3.77 -2.22
CA LEU A 25 8.17 3.92 -3.53
C LEU A 25 6.93 3.03 -3.66
N GLY A 26 6.96 1.80 -3.12
CA GLY A 26 5.79 0.93 -3.07
C GLY A 26 4.64 1.55 -2.27
N TRP A 27 4.93 2.12 -1.11
CA TRP A 27 3.92 2.84 -0.31
C TRP A 27 3.38 4.10 -1.02
N MET A 28 4.25 4.84 -1.72
CA MET A 28 3.80 5.99 -2.51
C MET A 28 2.91 5.57 -3.68
N LEU A 29 3.22 4.45 -4.33
CA LEU A 29 2.42 3.88 -5.42
C LEU A 29 1.01 3.48 -4.94
N ASP A 30 0.92 2.85 -3.76
CA ASP A 30 -0.34 2.51 -3.10
C ASP A 30 -1.18 3.77 -2.79
N GLY A 31 -0.56 4.80 -2.20
CA GLY A 31 -1.24 6.08 -1.94
C GLY A 31 -1.69 6.82 -3.21
N MET A 32 -0.94 6.68 -4.30
CA MET A 32 -1.32 7.21 -5.61
C MET A 32 -2.59 6.52 -6.13
N ASP A 33 -2.69 5.19 -6.02
CA ASP A 33 -3.86 4.44 -6.48
C ASP A 33 -5.14 4.87 -5.74
N VAL A 34 -5.07 5.00 -4.41
CA VAL A 34 -6.20 5.50 -3.59
C VAL A 34 -6.63 6.90 -4.04
N THR A 35 -5.67 7.77 -4.36
CA THR A 35 -5.95 9.13 -4.83
C THR A 35 -6.62 9.12 -6.21
N LEU A 36 -6.09 8.33 -7.15
CA LEU A 36 -6.68 8.17 -8.48
C LEU A 36 -8.09 7.60 -8.41
N TYR A 37 -8.32 6.59 -7.58
CA TYR A 37 -9.64 6.04 -7.32
C TYR A 37 -10.62 7.11 -6.84
N ALA A 38 -10.24 7.91 -5.83
CA ALA A 38 -11.10 8.97 -5.31
C ALA A 38 -11.47 10.03 -6.37
N MET A 39 -10.55 10.33 -7.29
CA MET A 39 -10.79 11.25 -8.41
C MET A 39 -11.64 10.63 -9.53
N ALA A 40 -11.52 9.32 -9.76
CA ALA A 40 -12.19 8.60 -10.85
C ALA A 40 -13.64 8.22 -10.52
N VAL A 41 -13.97 7.92 -9.25
CA VAL A 41 -15.30 7.48 -8.82
C VAL A 41 -16.44 8.38 -9.32
N PRO A 42 -16.37 9.72 -9.27
CA PRO A 42 -17.44 10.58 -9.78
C PRO A 42 -17.70 10.42 -11.29
N ALA A 43 -16.66 10.17 -12.08
CA ALA A 43 -16.80 9.93 -13.52
C ALA A 43 -17.42 8.54 -13.78
N LEU A 44 -16.97 7.52 -13.05
CA LEU A 44 -17.53 6.17 -13.14
C LEU A 44 -19.01 6.12 -12.74
N LEU A 45 -19.40 6.86 -11.71
CA LEU A 45 -20.81 6.98 -11.30
C LEU A 45 -21.70 7.51 -12.42
N ARG A 46 -21.22 8.49 -13.19
CA ARG A 46 -21.97 9.07 -14.31
C ARG A 46 -22.04 8.14 -15.50
N GLU A 47 -20.91 7.54 -15.87
CA GLU A 47 -20.80 6.68 -17.06
C GLU A 47 -21.58 5.37 -16.90
N PHE A 48 -21.51 4.76 -15.71
CA PHE A 48 -22.17 3.48 -15.44
C PHE A 48 -23.54 3.64 -14.76
N HIS A 49 -24.06 4.87 -14.65
CA HIS A 49 -25.32 5.20 -13.99
C HIS A 49 -25.46 4.59 -12.57
N LEU A 50 -24.36 4.57 -11.83
CA LEU A 50 -24.32 3.99 -10.49
C LEU A 50 -24.91 4.96 -9.46
N SER A 51 -25.53 4.41 -8.42
CA SER A 51 -25.99 5.19 -7.27
C SER A 51 -24.84 5.53 -6.32
N THR A 52 -25.03 6.57 -5.50
CA THR A 52 -24.08 6.91 -4.42
C THR A 52 -23.90 5.78 -3.41
N SER A 53 -24.94 4.97 -3.16
CA SER A 53 -24.86 3.79 -2.32
C SER A 53 -23.96 2.70 -2.93
N GLN A 54 -23.97 2.52 -4.26
CA GLN A 54 -23.08 1.59 -4.94
C GLN A 54 -21.61 2.07 -4.88
N ALA A 55 -21.35 3.37 -4.99
CA ALA A 55 -19.99 3.91 -4.77
C ALA A 55 -19.49 3.69 -3.33
N GLY A 56 -20.36 3.88 -2.33
CA GLY A 56 -20.03 3.58 -0.94
C GLY A 56 -19.75 2.09 -0.71
N LEU A 57 -20.50 1.21 -1.37
CA LEU A 57 -20.24 -0.23 -1.34
C LEU A 57 -18.90 -0.57 -1.99
N LEU A 58 -18.57 0.04 -3.14
CA LEU A 58 -17.31 -0.17 -3.83
C LEU A 58 -16.12 0.21 -2.94
N ALA A 59 -16.18 1.38 -2.30
CA ALA A 59 -15.17 1.79 -1.33
C ALA A 59 -15.07 0.83 -0.13
N SER A 60 -16.21 0.34 0.37
CA SER A 60 -16.25 -0.60 1.50
C SER A 60 -15.61 -1.95 1.13
N VAL A 61 -15.91 -2.47 -0.06
CA VAL A 61 -15.32 -3.71 -0.58
C VAL A 61 -13.81 -3.54 -0.75
N THR A 62 -13.35 -2.40 -1.26
CA THR A 62 -11.91 -2.11 -1.36
C THR A 62 -11.24 -2.16 0.02
N LEU A 63 -11.81 -1.52 1.04
CA LEU A 63 -11.25 -1.54 2.40
C LEU A 63 -11.20 -2.96 2.99
N ILE A 64 -12.25 -3.75 2.79
CA ILE A 64 -12.30 -5.15 3.26
C ILE A 64 -11.25 -5.98 2.52
N ALA A 65 -11.11 -5.80 1.21
CA ALA A 65 -10.10 -6.48 0.41
C ALA A 65 -8.68 -6.09 0.85
N SER A 66 -8.42 -4.81 1.14
CA SER A 66 -7.14 -4.34 1.69
C SER A 66 -6.83 -4.96 3.06
N ALA A 67 -7.83 -5.05 3.95
CA ALA A 67 -7.66 -5.70 5.25
C ALA A 67 -7.34 -7.19 5.10
N ALA A 68 -8.08 -7.90 4.24
CA ALA A 68 -7.85 -9.31 3.96
C ALA A 68 -6.47 -9.56 3.32
N GLY A 69 -6.11 -8.73 2.33
CA GLY A 69 -4.80 -8.75 1.68
C GLY A 69 -3.67 -8.51 2.68
N GLY A 70 -3.80 -7.50 3.54
CA GLY A 70 -2.81 -7.19 4.58
C GLY A 70 -2.57 -8.36 5.54
N ILE A 71 -3.63 -9.07 5.94
CA ILE A 71 -3.50 -10.28 6.78
C ILE A 71 -2.79 -11.40 6.00
N LEU A 72 -3.20 -11.65 4.76
CA LEU A 72 -2.63 -12.70 3.91
C LEU A 72 -1.14 -12.46 3.61
N PHE A 73 -0.80 -11.27 3.16
CA PHE A 73 0.58 -10.89 2.84
C PHE A 73 1.43 -10.69 4.09
N GLY A 74 0.85 -10.29 5.23
CA GLY A 74 1.54 -10.27 6.52
C GLY A 74 1.96 -11.68 6.95
N PHE A 75 1.04 -12.64 6.87
CA PHE A 75 1.34 -14.04 7.12
C PHE A 75 2.39 -14.60 6.15
N LEU A 76 2.30 -14.25 4.86
CA LEU A 76 3.29 -14.65 3.86
C LEU A 76 4.66 -14.04 4.14
N ALA A 77 4.72 -12.79 4.61
CA ALA A 77 5.95 -12.11 4.99
C ALA A 77 6.65 -12.79 6.17
N ASP A 78 5.88 -13.32 7.12
CA ASP A 78 6.39 -14.05 8.28
C ASP A 78 6.88 -15.47 7.92
N ARG A 79 6.22 -16.15 6.97
CA ARG A 79 6.57 -17.54 6.58
C ARG A 79 7.55 -17.67 5.43
N ALA A 80 7.32 -16.96 4.31
CA ALA A 80 8.13 -17.07 3.09
C ALA A 80 9.21 -15.97 3.00
N GLY A 81 9.19 -15.01 3.92
CA GLY A 81 10.13 -13.90 3.98
C GLY A 81 9.60 -12.62 3.35
N ARG A 82 9.93 -11.48 3.99
CA ARG A 82 9.41 -10.15 3.66
C ARG A 82 9.68 -9.70 2.23
N ARG A 83 10.77 -10.15 1.61
CA ARG A 83 11.09 -9.82 0.20
C ARG A 83 10.07 -10.41 -0.76
N LEU A 84 9.69 -11.68 -0.58
CA LEU A 84 8.73 -12.35 -1.47
C LEU A 84 7.34 -11.76 -1.30
N ALA A 85 6.93 -11.47 -0.06
CA ALA A 85 5.65 -10.82 0.20
C ALA A 85 5.55 -9.45 -0.50
N LEU A 86 6.59 -8.61 -0.41
CA LEU A 86 6.66 -7.32 -1.09
C LEU A 86 6.67 -7.40 -2.62
N MET A 87 7.16 -8.49 -3.20
CA MET A 87 7.22 -8.66 -4.66
C MET A 87 5.91 -9.21 -5.24
N LEU A 88 5.08 -9.85 -4.41
CA LEU A 88 3.84 -10.51 -4.82
C LEU A 88 2.59 -9.67 -4.54
N SER A 89 2.67 -8.75 -3.58
CA SER A 89 1.64 -7.75 -3.30
C SER A 89 1.63 -6.66 -4.37
#